data_AF-A0A7L9S6F0-F1
#
_entry.id   AF-A0A7L9S6F0-F1
#
_cell.length_a   1.000
_cell.length_b   1.000
_cell.length_c   1.000
_cell.angle_alpha   90.00
_cell.angle_beta   90.00
_cell.angle_gamma   90.00
#
_symmetry.space_group_name_H-M   'P 1'
#
loop_
_entity.id
_entity.type
_entity.pdbx_description
1 polymer ?
#
loop_
_entity_poly.entity_id
_entity_poly.type
_entity_poly.pdbx_seq_one_letter_code
_entity_poly.pdbx_strand_id
1 'polypeptide(L)'
;MPTNNKTYFLGIDGGGSKCKAIIVSEDNKVLGTGVSGPANPIHGFEQATHSITESALLALDDAKLDDVKLCDLVAGVGLAGVNLPVLFEQMSAWQHPFRAMFLTTDLLIACLGAHQGQDGAVMISGTGSCGFSYVDETPFIVGAHGFPHGDKGSGAWIGLQATKNVLLSLDGLIAPTSLSEDILNHTQAKDAVSLVEAIAGKPATYYAKLASYVFKRANEGDAIAKAIILEGAQYLSQVAKRLSQQNPPRISIIGGLSSFIVPWLEQDVQASLSEPVFPPEMGSVLFAQQQLANATH
;
A
#
# COMPACT_ATOMS: atom_id res chain seq x y z
N MET A 1 24.71 -27.90 -27.61
CA MET A 1 23.71 -28.09 -26.53
C MET A 1 22.90 -26.81 -26.48
N PRO A 2 21.59 -26.77 -26.79
CA PRO A 2 20.81 -25.59 -26.48
C PRO A 2 20.53 -25.63 -24.97
N THR A 3 21.30 -24.89 -24.18
CA THR A 3 20.93 -24.59 -22.80
C THR A 3 19.69 -23.72 -22.87
N ASN A 4 18.53 -24.31 -22.68
CA ASN A 4 17.25 -23.62 -22.52
C ASN A 4 17.32 -22.86 -21.18
N ASN A 5 18.02 -21.74 -21.16
CA ASN A 5 18.30 -20.98 -19.94
C ASN A 5 17.05 -20.16 -19.61
N LYS A 6 16.05 -20.82 -19.03
CA LYS A 6 14.80 -20.19 -18.58
C LYS A 6 15.13 -19.06 -17.62
N THR A 7 14.72 -17.84 -17.96
CA THR A 7 14.87 -16.70 -17.07
C THR A 7 13.75 -16.73 -16.03
N TYR A 8 14.11 -16.64 -14.76
CA TYR A 8 13.15 -16.47 -13.68
C TYR A 8 13.23 -15.03 -13.15
N PHE A 9 12.06 -14.45 -12.95
CA PHE A 9 11.94 -13.11 -12.37
C PHE A 9 11.53 -13.22 -10.90
N LEU A 10 12.09 -12.32 -10.10
CA LEU A 10 11.76 -12.16 -8.69
C LEU A 10 11.10 -10.80 -8.51
N GLY A 11 9.85 -10.78 -8.05
CA GLY A 11 9.13 -9.56 -7.72
C GLY A 11 9.08 -9.34 -6.23
N ILE A 12 9.54 -8.18 -5.75
CA ILE A 12 9.56 -7.82 -4.34
C ILE A 12 8.72 -6.56 -4.09
N ASP A 13 7.82 -6.65 -3.10
CA ASP A 13 7.10 -5.53 -2.48
C ASP A 13 7.51 -5.43 -1.00
N GLY A 14 8.33 -4.42 -0.68
CA GLY A 14 8.91 -4.20 0.65
C GLY A 14 8.36 -2.97 1.35
N GLY A 15 7.64 -3.17 2.46
CA GLY A 15 7.05 -2.09 3.25
C GLY A 15 7.53 -2.03 4.69
N GLY A 16 6.89 -1.17 5.50
CA GLY A 16 7.23 -0.98 6.91
C GLY A 16 6.83 -2.13 7.86
N SER A 17 6.05 -3.12 7.39
CA SER A 17 5.58 -4.23 8.24
C SER A 17 5.99 -5.61 7.75
N LYS A 18 6.16 -5.79 6.43
CA LYS A 18 6.53 -7.05 5.79
C LYS A 18 7.19 -6.80 4.45
N CYS A 19 7.87 -7.83 3.95
CA CYS A 19 8.42 -7.91 2.60
C CYS A 19 7.83 -9.15 1.93
N LYS A 20 7.21 -8.99 0.77
CA LYS A 20 6.64 -10.10 0.00
C LYS A 20 7.44 -10.29 -1.28
N ALA A 21 7.85 -11.52 -1.55
CA ALA A 21 8.53 -11.93 -2.75
C ALA A 21 7.70 -12.96 -3.53
N ILE A 22 7.73 -12.89 -4.86
CA ILE A 22 7.21 -13.92 -5.74
C ILE A 22 8.23 -14.29 -6.81
N ILE A 23 8.29 -15.57 -7.15
CA ILE A 23 9.07 -16.06 -8.30
C ILE A 23 8.12 -16.32 -9.45
N VAL A 24 8.50 -15.84 -10.63
CA VAL A 24 7.65 -15.83 -11.81
C VAL A 24 8.43 -16.36 -13.02
N SER A 25 7.78 -17.19 -13.82
CA SER A 25 8.32 -17.65 -15.11
C SER A 25 8.27 -16.56 -16.18
N GLU A 26 8.92 -16.77 -17.33
CA GLU A 26 8.81 -15.85 -18.48
C GLU A 26 7.36 -15.59 -18.93
N ASP A 27 6.48 -16.60 -18.82
CA ASP A 27 5.04 -16.48 -19.14
C ASP A 27 4.19 -15.81 -18.03
N ASN A 28 4.82 -15.07 -17.10
CA ASN A 28 4.15 -14.40 -15.97
C ASN A 28 3.35 -15.32 -15.02
N LYS A 29 3.70 -16.61 -14.96
CA LYS A 29 3.11 -17.56 -14.01
C LYS A 29 3.87 -17.52 -12.68
N VAL A 30 3.17 -17.25 -11.58
CA VAL A 30 3.72 -17.35 -10.23
C VAL A 30 4.04 -18.81 -9.91
N LEU A 31 5.29 -19.06 -9.50
CA LEU A 31 5.84 -20.38 -9.19
C LEU A 31 5.98 -20.59 -7.68
N GLY A 32 6.31 -19.55 -6.92
CA GLY A 32 6.42 -19.61 -5.47
C GLY A 32 6.35 -18.23 -4.83
N THR A 33 6.03 -18.20 -3.54
CA THR A 33 5.85 -16.97 -2.74
C THR A 33 6.63 -17.07 -1.43
N GLY A 34 7.22 -15.95 -1.01
CA GLY A 34 7.88 -15.83 0.29
C GLY A 34 7.47 -14.54 1.00
N VAL A 35 7.37 -14.58 2.33
CA VAL A 35 7.07 -13.42 3.16
C VAL A 35 8.03 -13.38 4.34
N SER A 36 8.68 -12.25 4.54
CA SER A 36 9.61 -11.99 5.64
C SER A 36 9.25 -10.69 6.38
N GLY A 37 10.16 -10.23 7.25
CA GLY A 37 10.02 -9.01 8.04
C GLY A 37 9.98 -7.70 7.23
N PRO A 38 9.95 -6.55 7.92
CA PRO A 38 9.93 -5.22 7.28
C PRO A 38 11.11 -5.01 6.31
N ALA A 39 10.88 -4.29 5.21
CA ALA A 39 11.90 -3.97 4.23
C ALA A 39 11.99 -2.48 3.85
N ASN A 40 11.52 -1.58 4.73
CA ASN A 40 11.69 -0.15 4.54
C ASN A 40 13.08 0.31 5.04
N PRO A 41 14.00 0.77 4.17
CA PRO A 41 15.35 1.18 4.56
C PRO A 41 15.40 2.38 5.52
N ILE A 42 14.31 3.17 5.64
CA ILE A 42 14.18 4.21 6.68
C ILE A 42 14.36 3.60 8.08
N HIS A 43 13.92 2.36 8.30
CA HIS A 43 14.00 1.68 9.58
C HIS A 43 15.28 0.85 9.75
N GLY A 44 16.11 0.76 8.70
CA GLY A 44 17.39 0.09 8.75
C GLY A 44 17.74 -0.60 7.42
N PHE A 45 18.88 -0.22 6.84
CA PHE A 45 19.40 -0.82 5.61
C PHE A 45 19.67 -2.33 5.75
N GLU A 46 20.32 -2.76 6.85
CA GLU A 46 20.60 -4.18 7.08
C GLU A 46 19.32 -5.00 7.26
N GLN A 47 18.33 -4.47 7.98
CA GLN A 47 17.03 -5.12 8.11
C GLN A 47 16.35 -5.27 6.75
N ALA A 48 16.36 -4.22 5.93
CA ALA A 48 15.71 -4.25 4.64
C ALA A 48 16.34 -5.27 3.69
N THR A 49 17.66 -5.25 3.56
CA THR A 49 18.41 -6.19 2.71
C THR A 49 18.30 -7.64 3.18
N HIS A 50 18.26 -7.86 4.50
CA HIS A 50 17.99 -9.17 5.09
C HIS A 50 16.59 -9.67 4.72
N SER A 51 15.54 -8.87 4.95
CA SER A 51 14.16 -9.25 4.63
C SER A 51 13.96 -9.52 3.13
N ILE A 52 14.57 -8.71 2.25
CA ILE A 52 14.55 -8.94 0.79
C ILE A 52 15.18 -10.31 0.46
N THR A 53 16.36 -10.60 1.01
CA THR A 53 17.05 -11.86 0.75
C THR A 53 16.29 -13.07 1.32
N GLU A 54 15.78 -12.96 2.54
CA GLU A 54 15.02 -14.02 3.21
C GLU A 54 13.71 -14.33 2.46
N SER A 55 12.94 -13.31 2.08
CA SER A 55 11.71 -13.52 1.32
C SER A 55 11.97 -14.17 -0.04
N ALA A 56 13.07 -13.82 -0.72
CA ALA A 56 13.47 -14.45 -1.96
C ALA A 56 13.83 -15.94 -1.79
N LEU A 57 14.55 -16.29 -0.72
CA LEU A 57 14.88 -17.68 -0.39
C LEU A 57 13.62 -18.49 -0.08
N LEU A 58 12.69 -17.93 0.70
CA LEU A 58 11.40 -18.57 1.00
C LEU A 58 10.56 -18.79 -0.28
N ALA A 59 10.60 -17.85 -1.23
CA ALA A 59 9.90 -18.00 -2.50
C ALA A 59 10.53 -19.09 -3.39
N LEU A 60 11.86 -19.28 -3.35
CA LEU A 60 12.55 -20.38 -4.04
C LEU A 60 12.16 -21.75 -3.46
N ASP A 61 12.13 -21.84 -2.13
CA ASP A 61 11.73 -23.06 -1.40
C ASP A 61 10.28 -23.44 -1.74
N ASP A 62 9.34 -22.49 -1.69
CA ASP A 62 7.94 -22.69 -2.05
C ASP A 62 7.78 -23.12 -3.53
N ALA A 63 8.59 -22.54 -4.43
CA ALA A 63 8.60 -22.91 -5.85
C ALA A 63 9.20 -24.29 -6.14
N LYS A 64 9.89 -24.91 -5.17
CA LYS A 64 10.64 -26.18 -5.33
C LYS A 64 11.64 -26.15 -6.49
N LEU A 65 12.34 -25.03 -6.63
CA LEU A 65 13.36 -24.82 -7.64
C LEU A 65 14.76 -25.05 -7.05
N ASP A 66 15.06 -26.29 -6.67
CA ASP A 66 16.30 -26.65 -5.95
C ASP A 66 17.59 -26.33 -6.74
N ASP A 67 17.51 -26.34 -8.07
CA ASP A 67 18.64 -26.04 -8.96
C ASP A 67 18.82 -24.54 -9.26
N VAL A 68 17.86 -23.68 -8.87
CA VAL A 68 17.88 -22.23 -9.12
C VAL A 68 18.38 -21.51 -7.88
N LYS A 69 19.39 -20.66 -8.05
CA LYS A 69 19.95 -19.83 -6.96
C LYS A 69 19.53 -18.38 -7.14
N LEU A 70 19.69 -17.58 -6.08
CA LEU A 70 19.42 -16.13 -6.14
C LEU A 70 20.19 -15.45 -7.27
N CYS A 71 21.43 -15.86 -7.53
CA CYS A 71 22.28 -15.30 -8.58
C CYS A 71 21.81 -15.60 -10.01
N ASP A 72 20.77 -16.44 -10.17
CA ASP A 72 20.13 -16.72 -11.46
C ASP A 72 18.89 -15.84 -11.69
N LEU A 73 18.37 -15.18 -10.64
CA LEU A 73 17.13 -14.41 -10.65
C LEU A 73 17.36 -12.96 -11.10
N VAL A 74 16.47 -12.46 -11.95
CA VAL A 74 16.35 -11.02 -12.25
C VAL A 74 15.30 -10.42 -11.32
N ALA A 75 15.73 -9.54 -10.42
CA ALA A 75 14.89 -8.99 -9.37
C ALA A 75 14.34 -7.61 -9.71
N GLY A 76 13.03 -7.44 -9.60
CA GLY A 76 12.38 -6.13 -9.46
C GLY A 76 12.04 -5.89 -8.00
N VAL A 77 12.44 -4.74 -7.48
CA VAL A 77 12.36 -4.44 -6.05
C VAL A 77 11.67 -3.10 -5.87
N GLY A 78 10.41 -3.10 -5.41
CA GLY A 78 9.71 -1.88 -5.03
C GLY A 78 9.68 -1.74 -3.51
N LEU A 79 10.21 -0.62 -3.01
CA LEU A 79 10.34 -0.38 -1.58
C LEU A 79 9.62 0.90 -1.14
N ALA A 80 8.98 0.86 0.02
CA ALA A 80 8.61 2.07 0.73
C ALA A 80 9.87 2.79 1.21
N GLY A 81 9.89 4.12 1.17
CA GLY A 81 10.98 4.95 1.69
C GLY A 81 12.11 5.28 0.71
N VAL A 82 12.25 4.56 -0.40
CA VAL A 82 13.24 4.90 -1.46
C VAL A 82 12.79 6.04 -2.36
N ASN A 83 11.67 6.70 -2.05
CA ASN A 83 11.37 8.04 -2.58
C ASN A 83 12.35 9.11 -2.07
N LEU A 84 13.11 8.81 -1.00
CA LEU A 84 14.22 9.64 -0.54
C LEU A 84 15.49 9.31 -1.34
N PRO A 85 16.10 10.28 -2.05
CA PRO A 85 17.25 10.01 -2.92
C PRO A 85 18.42 9.29 -2.22
N VAL A 86 18.73 9.68 -0.98
CA VAL A 86 19.82 9.05 -0.20
C VAL A 86 19.57 7.56 0.05
N LEU A 87 18.32 7.16 0.29
CA LEU A 87 17.98 5.74 0.51
C LEU A 87 17.90 4.99 -0.80
N PHE A 88 17.44 5.63 -1.87
CA PHE A 88 17.48 5.06 -3.22
C PHE A 88 18.91 4.74 -3.64
N GLU A 89 19.84 5.68 -3.47
CA GLU A 89 21.27 5.51 -3.76
C GLU A 89 21.88 4.42 -2.88
N GLN A 90 21.59 4.43 -1.57
CA GLN A 90 22.09 3.41 -0.65
C GLN A 90 21.62 2.00 -1.03
N MET A 91 20.34 1.83 -1.36
CA MET A 91 19.78 0.56 -1.81
C MET A 91 20.28 0.15 -3.20
N SER A 92 20.51 1.10 -4.11
CA SER A 92 21.07 0.83 -5.43
C SER A 92 22.53 0.38 -5.38
N ALA A 93 23.29 0.86 -4.39
CA ALA A 93 24.69 0.46 -4.18
C ALA A 93 24.86 -0.87 -3.42
N TRP A 94 23.75 -1.46 -2.94
CA TRP A 94 23.78 -2.73 -2.22
C TRP A 94 24.37 -3.84 -3.07
N GLN A 95 25.37 -4.55 -2.53
CA GLN A 95 25.93 -5.77 -3.11
C GLN A 95 24.93 -6.93 -2.93
N HIS A 96 23.89 -6.94 -3.77
CA HIS A 96 22.79 -7.89 -3.72
C HIS A 96 23.17 -9.27 -4.28
N PRO A 97 22.48 -10.36 -3.88
CA PRO A 97 22.79 -11.71 -4.34
C PRO A 97 22.17 -12.08 -5.71
N PHE A 98 21.42 -11.17 -6.34
CA PHE A 98 20.69 -11.42 -7.58
C PHE A 98 21.55 -11.26 -8.85
N ARG A 99 21.14 -11.89 -9.96
CA ARG A 99 21.76 -11.69 -11.28
C ARG A 99 21.77 -10.21 -11.68
N ALA A 100 20.62 -9.58 -11.46
CA ALA A 100 20.38 -8.16 -11.67
C ALA A 100 19.28 -7.71 -10.71
N MET A 101 19.32 -6.45 -10.29
CA MET A 101 18.31 -5.84 -9.43
C MET A 101 17.89 -4.49 -10.02
N PHE A 102 16.58 -4.30 -10.20
CA PHE A 102 15.98 -3.06 -10.63
C PHE A 102 15.14 -2.49 -9.49
N LEU A 103 15.63 -1.41 -8.88
CA LEU A 103 15.01 -0.77 -7.73
C LEU A 103 14.02 0.32 -8.16
N THR A 104 12.87 0.38 -7.50
CA THR A 104 11.91 1.47 -7.62
C THR A 104 11.09 1.63 -6.34
N THR A 105 10.09 2.53 -6.34
CA THR A 105 9.21 2.79 -5.20
C THR A 105 8.07 1.78 -5.12
N ASP A 106 7.54 1.58 -3.91
CA ASP A 106 6.30 0.85 -3.64
C ASP A 106 5.11 1.40 -4.44
N LEU A 107 5.00 2.73 -4.57
CA LEU A 107 3.93 3.36 -5.34
C LEU A 107 4.00 3.04 -6.83
N LEU A 108 5.21 2.99 -7.42
CA LEU A 108 5.35 2.66 -8.83
C LEU A 108 4.96 1.20 -9.09
N ILE A 109 5.46 0.25 -8.30
CA ILE A 109 5.10 -1.17 -8.49
C ILE A 109 3.61 -1.42 -8.24
N ALA A 110 2.99 -0.69 -7.31
CA ALA A 110 1.55 -0.77 -7.08
C ALA A 110 0.76 -0.29 -8.31
N CYS A 111 1.23 0.80 -8.95
CA CYS A 111 0.65 1.32 -10.18
C CYS A 111 0.81 0.33 -11.34
N LEU A 112 2.04 -0.13 -11.58
CA LEU A 112 2.35 -1.08 -12.64
C LEU A 112 1.62 -2.42 -12.44
N GLY A 113 1.48 -2.90 -11.20
CA GLY A 113 0.70 -4.10 -10.89
C GLY A 113 -0.78 -3.91 -11.26
N ALA A 114 -1.40 -2.81 -10.80
CA ALA A 114 -2.80 -2.51 -11.12
C ALA A 114 -3.05 -2.37 -12.63
N HIS A 115 -2.04 -1.93 -13.39
CA HIS A 115 -2.14 -1.60 -14.81
C HIS A 115 -1.34 -2.50 -15.76
N GLN A 116 -0.94 -3.70 -15.30
CA GLN A 116 -0.24 -4.67 -16.15
C GLN A 116 1.01 -4.07 -16.83
N GLY A 117 1.76 -3.26 -16.09
CA GLY A 117 2.99 -2.61 -16.53
C GLY A 117 2.76 -1.42 -17.47
N GLN A 118 1.50 -1.06 -17.73
CA GLN A 118 1.15 0.10 -18.56
C GLN A 118 0.94 1.35 -17.70
N ASP A 119 0.89 2.50 -18.37
CA ASP A 119 0.50 3.77 -17.78
C ASP A 119 -0.84 3.70 -17.05
N GLY A 120 -0.96 4.49 -15.99
CA GLY A 120 -2.20 4.55 -15.22
C GLY A 120 -2.06 5.32 -13.92
N ALA A 121 -3.13 5.29 -13.14
CA ALA A 121 -3.13 5.85 -11.79
C ALA A 121 -3.74 4.90 -10.77
N VAL A 122 -3.23 4.95 -9.55
CA VAL A 122 -3.74 4.20 -8.41
C VAL A 122 -4.04 5.13 -7.25
N MET A 123 -5.18 4.91 -6.61
CA MET A 123 -5.47 5.43 -5.28
C MET A 123 -5.19 4.33 -4.26
N ILE A 124 -4.49 4.67 -3.20
CA ILE A 124 -4.24 3.76 -2.09
C ILE A 124 -5.14 4.19 -0.94
N SER A 125 -5.93 3.25 -0.42
CA SER A 125 -6.73 3.42 0.79
C SER A 125 -6.58 2.20 1.71
N GLY A 126 -5.79 2.39 2.77
CA GLY A 126 -5.49 1.37 3.78
C GLY A 126 -5.26 2.04 5.13
N THR A 127 -4.16 1.71 5.81
CA THR A 127 -3.76 2.45 7.03
C THR A 127 -3.53 3.93 6.73
N GLY A 128 -2.84 4.24 5.62
CA GLY A 128 -2.70 5.59 5.06
C GLY A 128 -3.47 5.75 3.75
N SER A 129 -3.37 6.92 3.12
CA SER A 129 -3.99 7.16 1.81
C SER A 129 -3.20 8.12 0.93
N CYS A 130 -3.21 7.85 -0.37
CA CYS A 130 -2.61 8.72 -1.38
C CYS A 130 -3.17 8.41 -2.77
N GLY A 131 -2.89 9.31 -3.72
CA GLY A 131 -3.02 9.07 -5.15
C GLY A 131 -1.65 9.09 -5.81
N PHE A 132 -1.43 8.18 -6.75
CA PHE A 132 -0.22 8.09 -7.56
C PHE A 132 -0.60 7.87 -9.03
N SER A 133 0.03 8.60 -9.95
CA SER A 133 -0.09 8.44 -11.39
C SER A 133 1.28 8.24 -11.99
N TYR A 134 1.37 7.39 -13.01
CA TYR A 134 2.55 7.21 -13.83
C TYR A 134 2.10 7.15 -15.29
N VAL A 135 2.37 8.23 -16.02
CA VAL A 135 1.99 8.41 -17.43
C VAL A 135 3.17 9.03 -18.15
N ASP A 136 3.54 8.49 -19.31
CA ASP A 136 4.70 8.93 -20.10
C ASP A 136 5.97 9.06 -19.23
N GLU A 137 6.25 8.01 -18.46
CA GLU A 137 7.37 7.91 -17.50
C GLU A 137 7.39 8.97 -16.39
N THR A 138 6.32 9.76 -16.26
CA THR A 138 6.24 10.88 -15.32
C THR A 138 5.43 10.50 -14.07
N PRO A 139 6.06 10.43 -12.88
CA PRO A 139 5.35 10.18 -11.64
C PRO A 139 4.65 11.46 -11.15
N PHE A 140 3.42 11.32 -10.66
CA PHE A 140 2.67 12.40 -10.04
C PHE A 140 1.95 11.89 -8.78
N ILE A 141 2.12 12.60 -7.65
CA ILE A 141 1.62 12.19 -6.34
C ILE A 141 0.65 13.24 -5.78
N VAL A 142 -0.44 12.79 -5.19
CA VAL A 142 -1.39 13.60 -4.43
C VAL A 142 -1.55 13.01 -3.03
N GLY A 143 -1.37 13.82 -1.99
CA GLY A 143 -1.42 13.36 -0.60
C GLY A 143 -0.10 12.71 -0.18
N ALA A 144 -0.16 11.57 0.52
CA ALA A 144 1.01 10.90 1.12
C ALA A 144 1.79 11.75 2.14
N HIS A 145 1.13 12.69 2.82
CA HIS A 145 1.76 13.52 3.85
C HIS A 145 1.88 12.82 5.22
N GLY A 146 1.32 11.61 5.35
CA GLY A 146 1.45 10.76 6.53
C GLY A 146 0.60 11.18 7.72
N PHE A 147 0.18 10.19 8.52
CA PHE A 147 -0.52 10.40 9.78
C PHE A 147 0.33 11.15 10.83
N PRO A 148 -0.24 12.09 11.61
CA PRO A 148 -1.63 12.53 11.62
C PRO A 148 -1.92 13.75 10.71
N HIS A 149 -0.92 14.27 9.99
CA HIS A 149 -1.01 15.53 9.23
C HIS A 149 -1.71 15.37 7.86
N GLY A 150 -1.68 14.16 7.30
CA GLY A 150 -2.28 13.78 6.03
C GLY A 150 -3.15 12.53 6.12
N ASP A 151 -3.06 11.66 5.12
CA ASP A 151 -3.77 10.38 5.02
C ASP A 151 -5.31 10.51 5.17
N LYS A 152 -5.89 11.62 4.71
CA LYS A 152 -7.34 11.83 4.79
C LYS A 152 -8.09 10.74 4.01
N GLY A 153 -9.18 10.24 4.58
CA GLY A 153 -9.93 9.11 4.01
C GLY A 153 -9.28 7.73 4.19
N SER A 154 -8.09 7.64 4.82
CA SER A 154 -7.50 6.37 5.25
C SER A 154 -8.20 5.82 6.50
N GLY A 155 -7.91 4.56 6.82
CA GLY A 155 -8.35 3.93 8.05
C GLY A 155 -7.83 4.66 9.30
N ALA A 156 -6.55 5.09 9.31
CA ALA A 156 -5.98 5.81 10.45
C ALA A 156 -6.68 7.15 10.66
N TRP A 157 -6.97 7.88 9.58
CA TRP A 157 -7.71 9.13 9.65
C TRP A 157 -9.15 8.91 10.12
N ILE A 158 -9.86 7.91 9.58
CA ILE A 158 -11.23 7.58 10.00
C ILE A 158 -11.27 7.24 11.50
N GLY A 159 -10.35 6.40 11.97
CA GLY A 159 -10.26 6.05 13.39
C GLY A 159 -9.97 7.24 14.29
N LEU A 160 -9.08 8.15 13.86
CA LEU A 160 -8.78 9.38 14.59
C LEU A 160 -10.00 10.33 14.64
N GLN A 161 -10.77 10.45 13.56
CA GLN A 161 -12.01 11.24 13.59
C GLN A 161 -13.06 10.60 14.50
N ALA A 162 -13.13 9.27 14.55
CA ALA A 162 -14.04 8.58 15.45
C ALA A 162 -13.72 8.89 16.92
N THR A 163 -12.46 8.78 17.33
CA THR A 163 -12.08 9.08 18.73
C THR A 163 -12.32 10.54 19.08
N LYS A 164 -12.05 11.48 18.17
CA LYS A 164 -12.37 12.91 18.35
C LYS A 164 -13.87 13.14 18.56
N ASN A 165 -14.71 12.55 17.74
CA ASN A 165 -16.16 12.72 17.86
C ASN A 165 -16.73 12.02 19.11
N VAL A 166 -16.18 10.86 19.50
CA VAL A 166 -16.56 10.23 20.78
C VAL A 166 -16.23 11.14 21.96
N LEU A 167 -15.06 11.78 21.99
CA LEU A 167 -14.73 12.76 23.03
C LEU A 167 -15.72 13.94 23.06
N LEU A 168 -16.03 14.54 21.90
CA LEU A 168 -17.04 15.60 21.81
C LEU A 168 -18.43 15.14 22.28
N SER A 169 -18.80 13.89 22.01
CA SER A 169 -20.06 13.30 22.47
C SER A 169 -20.07 13.08 23.98
N LEU A 170 -18.96 12.66 24.58
CA LEU A 170 -18.81 12.50 26.02
C LEU A 170 -18.89 13.84 26.76
N ASP A 171 -18.34 14.90 26.16
CA ASP A 171 -18.43 16.27 26.67
C ASP A 171 -19.82 16.92 26.46
N GLY A 172 -20.72 16.25 25.74
CA GLY A 172 -22.06 16.76 25.42
C GLY A 172 -22.09 17.90 24.40
N LEU A 173 -21.01 18.10 23.64
CA LEU A 173 -20.88 19.14 22.62
C LEU A 173 -21.53 18.75 21.28
N ILE A 174 -21.70 17.46 21.04
CA ILE A 174 -22.45 16.91 19.91
C ILE A 174 -23.48 15.89 20.39
N ALA A 175 -24.40 15.50 19.51
CA ALA A 175 -25.37 14.44 19.82
C ALA A 175 -24.68 13.12 20.18
N PRO A 176 -25.26 12.30 21.08
CA PRO A 176 -24.76 10.97 21.36
C PRO A 176 -24.59 10.13 20.10
N THR A 177 -23.45 9.42 20.00
CA THR A 177 -23.15 8.51 18.89
C THR A 177 -23.03 7.07 19.38
N SER A 178 -23.48 6.12 18.55
CA SER A 178 -23.29 4.69 18.79
C SER A 178 -21.82 4.25 18.71
N LEU A 179 -20.94 5.09 18.17
CA LEU A 179 -19.49 4.88 18.18
C LEU A 179 -18.91 4.88 19.60
N SER A 180 -19.53 5.60 20.54
CA SER A 180 -19.00 5.74 21.90
C SER A 180 -18.83 4.39 22.58
N GLU A 181 -19.81 3.49 22.44
CA GLU A 181 -19.74 2.15 23.02
C GLU A 181 -18.60 1.32 22.42
N ASP A 182 -18.49 1.27 21.09
CA ASP A 182 -17.46 0.47 20.40
C ASP A 182 -16.04 0.96 20.75
N ILE A 183 -15.83 2.28 20.74
CA ILE A 183 -14.53 2.90 20.99
C ILE A 183 -14.13 2.79 22.46
N LEU A 184 -15.05 3.03 23.40
CA LEU A 184 -14.77 2.85 24.83
C LEU A 184 -14.47 1.39 25.15
N ASN A 185 -15.22 0.44 24.60
CA ASN A 185 -14.97 -0.99 24.80
C ASN A 185 -13.63 -1.43 24.20
N HIS A 186 -13.30 -0.97 22.99
CA HIS A 186 -12.01 -1.30 22.36
C HIS A 186 -10.81 -0.75 23.14
N THR A 187 -10.95 0.45 23.69
CA THR A 187 -9.89 1.13 24.45
C THR A 187 -9.88 0.75 25.93
N GLN A 188 -10.90 0.04 26.40
CA GLN A 188 -11.17 -0.25 27.82
C GLN A 188 -11.31 1.03 28.67
N ALA A 189 -11.66 2.15 28.04
CA ALA A 189 -11.89 3.42 28.70
C ALA A 189 -13.30 3.48 29.31
N LYS A 190 -13.44 4.24 30.39
CA LYS A 190 -14.72 4.45 31.10
C LYS A 190 -15.24 5.87 30.96
N ASP A 191 -14.38 6.80 30.58
CA ASP A 191 -14.63 8.23 30.50
C ASP A 191 -13.67 8.90 29.50
N ALA A 192 -13.83 10.21 29.30
CA ALA A 192 -13.00 10.97 28.37
C ALA A 192 -11.50 10.95 28.73
N VAL A 193 -11.15 10.99 30.01
CA VAL A 193 -9.75 11.02 30.47
C VAL A 193 -9.06 9.69 30.15
N SER A 194 -9.66 8.57 30.56
CA SER A 194 -9.14 7.23 30.26
C SER A 194 -9.10 6.92 28.77
N LEU A 195 -10.02 7.50 27.97
CA LEU A 195 -9.97 7.40 26.52
C LEU A 195 -8.76 8.14 25.94
N VAL A 196 -8.50 9.37 26.40
CA VAL A 196 -7.31 10.14 25.99
C VAL A 196 -6.03 9.40 26.35
N GLU A 197 -5.93 8.87 27.57
CA GLU A 197 -4.77 8.05 28.00
C GLU A 197 -4.56 6.83 27.10
N ALA A 198 -5.65 6.15 26.70
CA ALA A 198 -5.58 4.96 25.87
C ALA A 198 -5.13 5.26 24.42
N ILE A 199 -5.46 6.42 23.86
CA ILE A 199 -5.16 6.76 22.45
C ILE A 199 -3.93 7.67 22.28
N ALA A 200 -3.45 8.30 23.35
CA ALA A 200 -2.28 9.16 23.33
C ALA A 200 -1.03 8.40 22.85
N GLY A 201 -0.31 8.99 21.89
CA GLY A 201 0.93 8.42 21.34
C GLY A 201 0.75 7.15 20.50
N LYS A 202 -0.49 6.71 20.22
CA LYS A 202 -0.73 5.50 19.42
C LYS A 202 -0.39 5.73 17.94
N PRO A 203 0.13 4.69 17.24
CA PRO A 203 0.51 4.80 15.82
C PRO A 203 -0.71 4.77 14.90
N ALA A 204 -0.51 5.14 13.62
CA ALA A 204 -1.54 5.09 12.58
C ALA A 204 -2.25 3.71 12.49
N THR A 205 -1.48 2.62 12.63
CA THR A 205 -2.01 1.24 12.60
C THR A 205 -2.98 0.93 13.75
N TYR A 206 -2.87 1.62 14.88
CA TYR A 206 -3.82 1.52 15.98
C TYR A 206 -5.16 2.15 15.58
N TYR A 207 -5.13 3.40 15.12
CA TYR A 207 -6.32 4.11 14.66
C TYR A 207 -6.99 3.42 13.47
N ALA A 208 -6.21 2.85 12.55
CA ALA A 208 -6.75 2.13 11.40
C ALA A 208 -7.64 0.94 11.77
N LYS A 209 -7.40 0.28 12.92
CA LYS A 209 -8.26 -0.80 13.41
C LYS A 209 -9.65 -0.30 13.81
N LEU A 210 -9.76 0.96 14.25
CA LEU A 210 -11.02 1.57 14.67
C LEU A 210 -11.96 1.87 13.49
N ALA A 211 -11.42 1.99 12.27
CA ALA A 211 -12.22 2.28 11.08
C ALA A 211 -13.33 1.24 10.85
N SER A 212 -13.10 -0.03 11.20
CA SER A 212 -14.10 -1.11 11.09
C SER A 212 -15.39 -0.80 11.87
N TYR A 213 -15.28 -0.23 13.07
CA TYR A 213 -16.44 0.20 13.85
C TYR A 213 -17.18 1.36 13.19
N VAL A 214 -16.45 2.29 12.56
CA VAL A 214 -17.05 3.42 11.85
C VAL A 214 -17.88 2.94 10.65
N PHE A 215 -17.32 2.06 9.81
CA PHE A 215 -18.08 1.49 8.69
C PHE A 215 -19.31 0.70 9.17
N LYS A 216 -19.16 -0.10 10.23
CA LYS A 216 -20.29 -0.83 10.84
C LYS A 216 -21.40 0.13 11.26
N ARG A 217 -21.09 1.14 12.08
CA ARG A 217 -22.10 2.08 12.60
C ARG A 217 -22.70 2.97 11.52
N ALA A 218 -21.93 3.35 10.50
CA ALA A 218 -22.46 4.09 9.37
C ALA A 218 -23.50 3.26 8.59
N ASN A 219 -23.25 1.97 8.38
CA ASN A 219 -24.23 1.07 7.76
C ASN A 219 -25.48 0.86 8.63
N GLU A 220 -25.34 0.90 9.96
CA GLU A 220 -26.45 0.83 10.93
C GLU A 220 -27.23 2.15 11.08
N GLY A 221 -26.79 3.24 10.43
CA GLY A 221 -27.51 4.51 10.40
C GLY A 221 -26.94 5.63 11.26
N ASP A 222 -25.82 5.41 11.96
CA ASP A 222 -25.20 6.44 12.79
C ASP A 222 -24.75 7.66 11.97
N ALA A 223 -25.27 8.84 12.32
CA ALA A 223 -25.05 10.06 11.56
C ALA A 223 -23.60 10.55 11.62
N ILE A 224 -22.92 10.39 12.76
CA ILE A 224 -21.52 10.81 12.95
C ILE A 224 -20.60 9.89 12.15
N ALA A 225 -20.82 8.57 12.23
CA ALA A 225 -20.05 7.60 11.47
C ALA A 225 -20.19 7.81 9.95
N LYS A 226 -21.43 8.06 9.48
CA LYS A 226 -21.69 8.42 8.07
C LYS A 226 -20.96 9.70 7.67
N ALA A 227 -21.01 10.75 8.50
CA ALA A 227 -20.36 12.02 8.22
C ALA A 227 -18.83 11.84 8.06
N ILE A 228 -18.19 11.07 8.94
CA ILE A 228 -16.75 10.77 8.87
C ILE A 228 -16.40 10.07 7.55
N ILE A 229 -17.15 9.04 7.18
CA ILE A 229 -16.89 8.29 5.94
C ILE A 229 -17.12 9.15 4.71
N LEU A 230 -18.21 9.93 4.67
CA LEU A 230 -18.51 10.82 3.56
C LEU A 230 -17.43 11.89 3.38
N GLU A 231 -16.91 12.47 4.47
CA GLU A 231 -15.82 13.43 4.40
C GLU A 231 -14.53 12.79 3.83
N GLY A 232 -14.20 11.56 4.26
CA GLY A 232 -13.08 10.80 3.72
C GLY A 232 -13.26 10.45 2.23
N ALA A 233 -14.46 10.02 1.85
CA ALA A 233 -14.80 9.64 0.49
C ALA A 233 -14.82 10.84 -0.47
N GLN A 234 -15.29 12.01 -0.01
CA GLN A 234 -15.21 13.26 -0.76
C GLN A 234 -13.76 13.66 -1.03
N TYR A 235 -12.88 13.53 -0.03
CA TYR A 235 -11.45 13.79 -0.22
C TYR A 235 -10.85 12.84 -1.27
N LEU A 236 -11.11 11.53 -1.16
CA LEU A 236 -10.60 10.55 -2.14
C LEU A 236 -11.18 10.77 -3.54
N SER A 237 -12.43 11.23 -3.65
CA SER A 237 -13.03 11.60 -4.94
C SER A 237 -12.31 12.79 -5.57
N GLN A 238 -11.90 13.78 -4.78
CA GLN A 238 -11.07 14.90 -5.26
C GLN A 238 -9.66 14.43 -5.67
N VAL A 239 -9.08 13.47 -4.96
CA VAL A 239 -7.81 12.83 -5.35
C VAL A 239 -7.96 12.15 -6.71
N ALA A 240 -9.01 11.34 -6.93
CA ALA A 240 -9.27 10.69 -8.22
C ALA A 240 -9.39 11.70 -9.36
N LYS A 241 -10.14 12.79 -9.15
CA LYS A 241 -10.30 13.87 -10.13
C LYS A 241 -8.98 14.58 -10.43
N ARG A 242 -8.12 14.78 -9.42
CA ARG A 242 -6.80 15.38 -9.62
C ARG A 242 -5.88 14.46 -10.41
N LEU A 243 -5.90 13.15 -10.15
CA LEU A 243 -5.15 12.14 -10.92
C LEU A 243 -5.64 12.08 -12.37
N SER A 244 -6.95 12.19 -12.61
CA SER A 244 -7.54 12.17 -13.95
C SER A 244 -6.99 13.28 -14.86
N GLN A 245 -6.54 14.40 -14.30
CA GLN A 245 -5.92 15.49 -15.06
C GLN A 245 -4.53 15.13 -15.62
N GLN A 246 -3.93 14.01 -15.19
CA GLN A 246 -2.72 13.47 -15.80
C GLN A 246 -3.04 12.57 -17.01
N ASN A 247 -4.31 12.48 -17.40
CA ASN A 247 -4.82 11.65 -18.48
C ASN A 247 -4.38 10.16 -18.42
N PRO A 248 -4.39 9.51 -17.23
CA PRO A 248 -4.10 8.09 -17.16
C PRO A 248 -5.16 7.30 -17.94
N PRO A 249 -4.80 6.25 -18.69
CA PRO A 249 -5.78 5.44 -19.41
C PRO A 249 -6.70 4.65 -18.47
N ARG A 250 -6.26 4.38 -17.24
CA ARG A 250 -7.00 3.65 -16.20
C ARG A 250 -6.70 4.21 -14.82
N ILE A 251 -7.71 4.21 -13.95
CA ILE A 251 -7.56 4.53 -12.53
C ILE A 251 -8.08 3.36 -11.71
N SER A 252 -7.30 2.86 -10.76
CA SER A 252 -7.72 1.80 -9.83
C SER A 252 -7.62 2.27 -8.39
N ILE A 253 -8.34 1.63 -7.48
CA ILE A 253 -8.17 1.82 -6.04
C ILE A 253 -7.72 0.50 -5.41
N ILE A 254 -6.71 0.57 -4.55
CA ILE A 254 -6.12 -0.58 -3.87
C ILE A 254 -6.02 -0.33 -2.35
N GLY A 255 -5.69 -1.38 -1.61
CA GLY A 255 -5.53 -1.33 -0.16
C GLY A 255 -6.74 -1.90 0.59
N GLY A 256 -6.52 -2.25 1.86
CA GLY A 256 -7.51 -2.99 2.65
C GLY A 256 -8.82 -2.25 2.94
N LEU A 257 -8.89 -0.95 2.67
CA LEU A 257 -10.11 -0.15 2.84
C LEU A 257 -10.89 0.07 1.54
N SER A 258 -10.30 -0.27 0.38
CA SER A 258 -10.86 0.00 -0.95
C SER A 258 -12.32 -0.44 -1.09
N SER A 259 -12.62 -1.72 -0.83
CA SER A 259 -13.98 -2.28 -0.93
C SER A 259 -15.00 -1.64 0.01
N PHE A 260 -14.56 -1.09 1.15
CA PHE A 260 -15.43 -0.41 2.11
C PHE A 260 -15.71 1.03 1.71
N ILE A 261 -14.73 1.73 1.14
CA ILE A 261 -14.83 3.17 0.84
C ILE A 261 -15.40 3.46 -0.55
N VAL A 262 -15.21 2.56 -1.53
CA VAL A 262 -15.70 2.74 -2.91
C VAL A 262 -17.19 3.07 -2.98
N PRO A 263 -18.10 2.39 -2.26
CA PRO A 263 -19.54 2.70 -2.33
C PRO A 263 -19.90 4.12 -1.86
N TRP A 264 -19.00 4.80 -1.15
CA TRP A 264 -19.21 6.14 -0.60
C TRP A 264 -18.57 7.25 -1.43
N LEU A 265 -17.77 6.91 -2.45
CA LEU A 265 -17.17 7.88 -3.37
C LEU A 265 -18.26 8.57 -4.21
N GLU A 266 -17.91 9.68 -4.89
CA GLU A 266 -18.82 10.28 -5.87
C GLU A 266 -19.13 9.30 -7.02
N GLN A 267 -20.35 9.34 -7.55
CA GLN A 267 -20.82 8.35 -8.54
C GLN A 267 -20.00 8.33 -9.83
N ASP A 268 -19.55 9.49 -10.29
CA ASP A 268 -18.66 9.63 -11.45
C ASP A 268 -17.30 8.96 -11.21
N VAL A 269 -16.74 9.14 -10.01
CA VAL A 269 -15.50 8.49 -9.60
C VAL A 269 -15.71 6.98 -9.52
N GLN A 270 -16.77 6.50 -8.88
CA GLN A 270 -17.07 5.06 -8.82
C GLN A 270 -17.13 4.42 -10.21
N ALA A 271 -17.82 5.07 -11.15
CA ALA A 271 -17.97 4.58 -12.52
C ALA A 271 -16.66 4.62 -13.34
N SER A 272 -15.70 5.47 -12.96
CA SER A 272 -14.41 5.60 -13.64
C SER A 272 -13.36 4.60 -13.16
N LEU A 273 -13.56 3.97 -12.00
CA LEU A 273 -12.58 3.05 -11.42
C LEU A 273 -12.55 1.73 -12.19
N SER A 274 -11.35 1.25 -12.44
CA SER A 274 -11.06 -0.07 -12.98
C SER A 274 -10.56 -0.99 -11.89
N GLU A 275 -10.92 -2.27 -11.96
CA GLU A 275 -10.34 -3.29 -11.08
C GLU A 275 -8.82 -3.41 -11.30
N PRO A 276 -8.01 -3.48 -10.23
CA PRO A 276 -6.58 -3.71 -10.35
C PRO A 276 -6.31 -5.10 -10.92
N VAL A 277 -5.37 -5.22 -11.87
CA VAL A 277 -5.10 -6.48 -12.57
C VAL A 277 -4.22 -7.41 -11.73
N PHE A 278 -3.11 -6.90 -11.22
CA PHE A 278 -2.13 -7.66 -10.46
C PHE A 278 -1.75 -6.97 -9.14
N PRO A 279 -1.28 -7.74 -8.14
CA PRO A 279 -0.76 -7.16 -6.90
C PRO A 279 0.60 -6.46 -7.12
N PRO A 280 1.07 -5.63 -6.15
CA PRO A 280 2.30 -4.85 -6.30
C PRO A 280 3.54 -5.69 -6.62
N GLU A 281 3.70 -6.86 -6.01
CA GLU A 281 4.85 -7.73 -6.27
C GLU A 281 4.94 -8.23 -7.73
N MET A 282 3.81 -8.35 -8.43
CA MET A 282 3.78 -8.60 -9.88
C MET A 282 4.14 -7.33 -10.67
N GLY A 283 3.77 -6.15 -10.17
CA GLY A 283 4.25 -4.88 -10.71
C GLY A 283 5.77 -4.77 -10.67
N SER A 284 6.41 -5.28 -9.61
CA SER A 284 7.87 -5.37 -9.52
C SER A 284 8.47 -6.28 -10.60
N VAL A 285 7.84 -7.42 -10.88
CA VAL A 285 8.26 -8.32 -11.98
C VAL A 285 8.18 -7.60 -13.32
N LEU A 286 7.05 -6.95 -13.60
CA LEU A 286 6.83 -6.23 -14.85
C LEU A 286 7.83 -5.09 -15.04
N PHE A 287 8.14 -4.36 -13.96
CA PHE A 287 9.19 -3.34 -13.95
C PHE A 287 10.56 -3.94 -14.32
N ALA A 288 10.96 -5.06 -13.69
CA ALA A 288 12.23 -5.72 -14.00
C ALA A 288 12.31 -6.22 -15.45
N GLN A 289 11.22 -6.75 -16.00
CA GLN A 289 11.15 -7.18 -17.40
C GLN A 289 11.39 -6.01 -18.36
N GLN A 290 10.73 -4.87 -18.12
CA GLN A 290 10.90 -3.65 -18.94
C GLN A 290 12.32 -3.11 -18.86
N GLN A 291 12.89 -3.01 -17.66
CA GLN A 291 14.25 -2.50 -17.46
C GLN A 291 15.31 -3.43 -18.08
N LEU A 292 15.12 -4.75 -17.97
CA LEU A 292 16.02 -5.70 -18.59
C LEU A 292 16.00 -5.58 -20.12
N ALA A 293 14.81 -5.44 -20.73
CA ALA A 293 14.67 -5.26 -22.17
C ALA A 293 15.36 -3.97 -22.65
N ASN A 294 15.20 -2.86 -21.91
CA ASN A 294 15.84 -1.59 -22.21
C ASN A 294 17.36 -1.64 -22.08
N ALA A 295 17.91 -2.43 -21.14
CA ALA A 295 19.35 -2.58 -20.94
C ALA A 295 20.04 -3.46 -22.01
N THR A 296 19.26 -4.24 -22.78
CA THR A 296 19.77 -5.08 -23.88
C THR A 296 19.76 -4.40 -25.25
N HIS A 297 19.25 -3.17 -25.34
CA HIS A 297 19.25 -2.33 -26.54
C HIS A 297 20.28 -1.20 -26.43
#